data_AF-A0A1F6GWU7-F1
#
_entry.id   AF-A0A1F6GWU7-F1
#
_cell.length_a   1.000
_cell.length_b   1.000
_cell.length_c   1.000
_cell.angle_alpha   90.00
_cell.angle_beta   90.00
_cell.angle_gamma   90.00
#
_symmetry.space_group_name_H-M   'P 1'
#
loop_
_entity.id
_entity.type
_entity.pdbx_description
1 polymer ?
#
loop_
_entity_poly.entity_id
_entity_poly.type
_entity_poly.pdbx_seq_one_letter_code
_entity_poly.pdbx_strand_id
1 'polypeptide(L)' 'MKKIFLTWNLPEYKEWATPTDGGYELYIIRKEPDNFLVVKAKLIIEARGLPGFKVLEEHNLSDEKSALRKVQEWR' A
#
# COMPACT_ATOMS: atom_id res chain seq x y z
N MET A 1 -19.60 1.87 -6.72
CA MET A 1 -18.45 2.77 -6.47
C MET A 1 -17.63 2.18 -5.32
N LYS A 2 -16.38 1.76 -5.55
CA LYS A 2 -15.50 1.26 -4.47
C LYS A 2 -15.17 2.44 -3.54
N LYS A 3 -15.55 2.36 -2.26
CA LYS A 3 -15.18 3.37 -1.25
C LYS A 3 -13.70 3.17 -0.91
N ILE A 4 -12.87 4.16 -1.24
CA ILE A 4 -11.45 4.19 -0.89
C ILE A 4 -11.32 4.89 0.46
N PHE A 5 -10.71 4.22 1.44
CA PHE A 5 -10.36 4.82 2.72
C PHE A 5 -8.90 5.29 2.65
N LEU A 6 -8.69 6.60 2.76
CA LEU A 6 -7.37 7.23 2.85
C LEU A 6 -7.05 7.46 4.32
N THR A 7 -6.01 6.82 4.83
CA THR A 7 -5.67 6.85 6.26
C THR A 7 -4.53 7.81 6.59
N TRP A 8 -3.57 8.03 5.67
CA TRP A 8 -2.51 9.05 5.85
C TRP A 8 -2.08 9.63 4.49
N ASN A 9 -2.00 10.97 4.40
CA ASN A 9 -1.65 11.70 3.19
C ASN A 9 -0.67 12.84 3.53
N LEU A 10 0.53 12.48 3.98
CA LEU A 10 1.65 13.42 4.03
C LEU A 10 2.38 13.37 2.67
N PRO A 11 3.11 14.43 2.26
CA PRO A 11 3.90 14.42 1.02
C PRO A 11 4.88 13.24 0.93
N GLU A 12 5.27 12.71 2.10
CA GLU A 12 6.25 11.64 2.26
C GLU A 12 5.61 10.26 2.45
N TYR A 13 4.29 10.18 2.63
CA TYR A 13 3.61 8.93 2.94
C TYR A 13 2.14 8.95 2.51
N LYS A 14 1.80 8.04 1.60
CA LYS A 14 0.45 7.78 1.12
C LYS A 14 0.10 6.31 1.38
N GLU A 15 -0.97 6.06 2.13
CA GLU A 15 -1.51 4.71 2.29
C GLU A 15 -3.01 4.67 2.01
N TRP A 16 -3.48 3.55 1.44
CA TRP A 16 -4.90 3.29 1.27
C TRP A 16 -5.21 1.80 1.24
N ALA A 17 -6.38 1.45 1.78
CA ALA A 17 -6.89 0.08 1.77
C ALA A 17 -7.96 -0.10 0.70
N THR A 18 -7.92 -1.25 0.00
CA THR A 18 -8.93 -1.66 -0.98
C THR A 18 -9.58 -2.96 -0.52
N PRO A 19 -10.92 -3.04 -0.45
CA PRO A 19 -11.62 -4.29 -0.12
C PRO A 19 -11.46 -5.32 -1.24
N THR A 20 -11.27 -6.57 -0.86
CA THR A 20 -11.18 -7.77 -1.71
C THR A 20 -12.06 -8.89 -1.13
N ASP A 21 -12.34 -9.94 -1.91
CA ASP A 21 -13.21 -11.06 -1.49
C ASP A 21 -12.73 -11.79 -0.22
N GLY A 22 -11.47 -11.60 0.18
CA GLY A 22 -10.86 -12.24 1.36
C GLY A 22 -10.28 -11.28 2.39
N GLY A 23 -10.72 -10.02 2.42
CA GLY A 23 -10.26 -9.00 3.38
C GLY A 23 -9.85 -7.69 2.72
N TYR A 24 -8.72 -7.12 3.15
CA TYR A 24 -8.22 -5.84 2.64
C TYR A 24 -6.81 -5.98 2.09
N GLU A 25 -6.57 -5.36 0.94
CA GLU A 25 -5.24 -5.09 0.44
C GLU A 25 -4.85 -3.65 0.77
N LEU A 26 -3.65 -3.48 1.33
CA LEU A 26 -3.06 -2.20 1.64
C LEU A 26 -2.03 -1.85 0.58
N TYR A 27 -2.10 -0.61 0.12
CA TYR A 27 -1.14 -0.02 -0.81
C TYR A 27 -0.45 1.16 -0.14
N ILE A 28 0.87 1.16 -0.15
CA ILE A 28 1.69 2.21 0.45
C ILE A 28 2.63 2.77 -0.60
N ILE A 29 2.75 4.10 -0.65
CA ILE A 29 3.84 4.82 -1.29
C ILE A 29 4.50 5.68 -0.21
N ARG A 30 5.77 5.44 0.04
CA ARG A 30 6.59 6.22 0.96
C ARG A 30 7.73 6.86 0.21
N LYS A 31 7.92 8.17 0.39
CA LYS A 31 9.10 8.88 -0.09
C LYS A 31 10.25 8.62 0.87
N GLU A 32 11.37 8.16 0.34
CA GLU A 32 12.66 8.06 1.02
C GLU A 32 13.58 9.16 0.44
N PRO A 33 14.79 9.39 1.01
CA PRO A 33 15.68 10.46 0.54
C PRO A 33 16.01 10.40 -0.95
N ASP A 34 16.23 9.21 -1.51
CA ASP A 34 16.71 9.00 -2.88
C ASP A 34 15.70 8.30 -3.81
N ASN A 35 14.59 7.78 -3.25
CA ASN A 35 13.64 6.97 -3.99
C ASN A 35 12.25 6.98 -3.35
N PHE A 36 11.35 6.17 -3.91
CA PHE A 36 10.02 5.89 -3.42
C PHE A 36 9.90 4.40 -3.16
N LEU A 37 9.63 4.03 -1.92
CA LEU A 37 9.23 2.68 -1.55
C LEU A 37 7.73 2.51 -1.84
N VAL A 38 7.40 1.47 -2.59
CA VAL A 38 6.02 1.13 -2.93
C VAL A 38 5.73 -0.29 -2.48
N VAL A 39 4.67 -0.47 -1.70
CA VAL A 39 4.33 -1.76 -1.09
C VAL A 39 2.88 -2.12 -1.38
N LYS A 40 2.67 -3.36 -1.82
CA LYS A 40 1.38 -4.06 -1.81
C LYS A 40 1.41 -5.07 -0.67
N ALA A 41 0.47 -4.94 0.26
CA ALA A 41 0.33 -5.85 1.40
C ALA A 41 -1.11 -6.34 1.54
N LYS A 42 -1.30 -7.48 2.21
CA LYS A 42 -2.60 -8.03 2.58
C LYS A 42 -2.77 -8.01 4.09
N LEU A 43 -3.92 -7.53 4.55
CA LEU A 43 -4.31 -7.65 5.95
C LEU A 43 -4.54 -9.12 6.29
N ILE A 44 -3.89 -9.60 7.35
CA ILE A 44 -4.03 -10.95 7.88
C ILE A 44 -4.41 -10.87 9.36
N ILE A 45 -5.05 -11.92 9.87
CA ILE A 45 -5.26 -12.10 11.31
C ILE A 45 -4.17 -13.01 11.84
N GLU A 46 -3.36 -12.51 12.76
CA GLU A 46 -2.29 -13.29 13.37
C GLU A 46 -2.82 -14.21 14.49
N ALA A 47 -1.97 -15.12 14.97
CA ALA A 47 -2.33 -16.15 15.95
C ALA A 47 -2.93 -15.63 17.27
N ARG A 48 -2.75 -14.34 17.59
CA ARG A 48 -3.33 -13.67 18.78
C ARG A 48 -4.62 -12.90 18.49
N GLY A 49 -5.19 -13.06 17.29
CA GLY A 49 -6.35 -12.29 16.82
C GLY A 49 -6.04 -10.84 16.46
N LEU A 50 -4.76 -10.45 16.43
CA LEU A 50 -4.33 -9.11 16.09
C LEU A 50 -4.23 -8.93 14.56
N PRO A 51 -4.60 -7.76 14.03
CA PRO A 51 -4.38 -7.44 12.63
C PRO A 51 -2.88 -7.32 12.36
N GLY A 52 -2.40 -8.08 11.39
CA GLY A 52 -1.04 -7.99 10.84
C GLY A 52 -1.09 -7.72 9.34
N PHE A 53 0.07 -7.42 8.75
CA PHE A 53 0.19 -7.21 7.31
C PHE A 53 1.22 -8.19 6.73
N LYS A 54 0.83 -8.86 5.65
CA LYS A 54 1.75 -9.66 4.85
C LYS A 54 2.11 -8.88 3.59
N VAL A 55 3.38 -8.53 3.43
CA VAL A 55 3.88 -7.95 2.17
C VAL A 55 3.74 -8.99 1.05
N LEU A 56 3.09 -8.59 -0.03
CA LEU A 56 2.92 -9.40 -1.24
C LEU A 56 3.95 -9.02 -2.30
N GLU A 57 4.19 -7.70 -2.47
CA GLU A 57 5.11 -7.16 -3.45
C GLU A 57 5.65 -5.81 -2.94
N GLU A 58 6.94 -5.55 -3.14
CA GLU A 58 7.58 -4.27 -2.80
C GLU A 58 8.58 -3.85 -3.88
N HIS A 59 8.69 -2.53 -4.11
CA HIS A 59 9.59 -1.94 -5.09
C HIS A 59 10.19 -0.64 -4.60
N ASN A 60 11.43 -0.37 -5.00
CA ASN A 60 12.06 0.94 -4.86
C ASN A 60 12.12 1.59 -6.24
N LEU A 61 11.53 2.79 -6.37
CA LEU A 61 11.40 3.50 -7.64
C LEU A 61 11.98 4.89 -7.53
N SER A 62 12.63 5.38 -8.59
CA SER A 62 13.37 6.65 -8.57
C SER A 62 12.50 7.90 -8.44
N ASP A 63 11.20 7.81 -8.78
CA ASP A 63 10.33 8.97 -8.86
C ASP A 63 8.87 8.65 -8.52
N GLU A 64 8.13 9.69 -8.12
CA GLU A 64 6.74 9.58 -7.68
C GLU A 64 5.80 9.09 -8.80
N LYS A 65 6.07 9.45 -10.06
CA LYS A 65 5.21 9.07 -11.19
C LYS A 65 5.30 7.57 -11.44
N SER A 66 6.51 7.01 -11.39
CA SER A 66 6.74 5.57 -11.46
C SER A 66 6.06 4.86 -10.29
N ALA A 67 6.14 5.41 -9.08
CA ALA A 67 5.49 4.86 -7.90
C ALA A 67 3.96 4.80 -8.03
N LEU A 68 3.34 5.91 -8.44
CA LEU A 68 1.91 5.99 -8.68
C LEU A 68 1.46 5.03 -9.78
N ARG A 69 2.22 4.92 -10.89
CA ARG A 69 1.92 3.98 -11.98
C ARG A 69 1.96 2.54 -11.50
N LYS A 70 2.98 2.17 -10.71
CA LYS A 70 3.10 0.81 -10.17
C LYS A 70 1.89 0.42 -9.32
N VAL A 71 1.37 1.33 -8.51
CA VAL A 71 0.16 1.03 -7.74
C VAL A 71 -1.10 0.96 -8.61
N GLN A 72 -1.18 1.75 -9.68
CA GLN A 72 -2.28 1.64 -10.65
C GLN A 72 -2.29 0.29 -11.38
N GLU A 73 -1.11 -0.27 -11.70
CA GLU A 73 -0.99 -1.59 -12.33
C GLU A 73 -1.53 -2.74 -11.44
N TRP A 74 -1.57 -2.55 -10.12
CA TRP A 74 -2.09 -3.55 -9.19
C TRP A 74 -3.60 -3.50 -8.97
N ARG A 75 -4.27 -2.43 -9.41
CA ARG A 75 -5.72 -2.18 -9.21
C ARG A 75 -6.57 -2.80 -10.30
#